data_AF-A0A6I7Q032-F1
#
_entry.id   AF-A0A6I7Q032-F1
#
_cell.length_a   1.000
_cell.length_b   1.000
_cell.length_c   1.000
_cell.angle_alpha   90.00
_cell.angle_beta   90.00
_cell.angle_gamma   90.00
#
_symmetry.space_group_name_H-M   'P 1'
#
loop_
_entity.id
_entity.type
_entity.pdbx_description
1 polymer ?
#
loop_
_entity_poly.entity_id
_entity_poly.type
_entity_poly.pdbx_seq_one_letter_code
_entity_poly.pdbx_strand_id
1 'polypeptide(L)'
;MFELSSPPFVDLQKEKLLQLYQSLNQPVLSPEPGLPAETAQAYFILSLGQGEKLHLYIGLCFLDSSHRILYKSEAFSDEEMVNCLVEAESFVGEMGFMMDDLHFQDGSEAERREMKRTNPFFYREHSQFLEALTRQEKAEKVSKAPLTQRQTGSQKYSFFLEHYVRMLSML
;
A
#
# COMPACT_ATOMS: atom_id res chain seq x y z
N MET A 1 -4.30 0.25 -15.92
CA MET A 1 -4.18 -1.22 -15.89
C MET A 1 -2.87 -1.62 -15.20
N PHE A 2 -2.91 -2.60 -14.31
CA PHE A 2 -1.75 -3.06 -13.54
C PHE A 2 -1.28 -4.45 -14.00
N GLU A 3 0.03 -4.60 -14.22
CA GLU A 3 0.66 -5.85 -14.64
C GLU A 3 1.49 -6.45 -13.52
N LEU A 4 1.59 -7.78 -13.47
CA LEU A 4 2.44 -8.46 -12.50
C LEU A 4 3.92 -8.13 -12.76
N SER A 5 4.59 -7.57 -11.75
CA SER A 5 6.00 -7.19 -11.81
C SER A 5 6.88 -8.32 -11.31
N SER A 6 7.89 -8.68 -12.11
CA SER A 6 8.96 -9.59 -11.72
C SER A 6 10.31 -8.92 -11.97
N PRO A 7 11.15 -8.71 -10.94
CA PRO A 7 11.04 -9.23 -9.58
C PRO A 7 10.06 -8.43 -8.66
N PRO A 8 9.55 -9.02 -7.56
CA PRO A 8 8.54 -8.40 -6.69
C PRO A 8 9.17 -7.41 -5.68
N PHE A 9 10.00 -6.49 -6.14
CA PHE A 9 10.57 -5.40 -5.34
C PHE A 9 10.76 -4.14 -6.18
N VAL A 10 10.79 -2.99 -5.52
CA VAL A 10 11.03 -1.68 -6.13
C VAL A 10 12.48 -1.26 -5.89
N ASP A 11 13.21 -0.96 -6.96
CA ASP A 11 14.61 -0.54 -6.88
C ASP A 11 14.74 0.96 -6.59
N LEU A 12 14.87 1.31 -5.32
CA LEU A 12 15.01 2.70 -4.86
C LEU A 12 16.31 3.39 -5.32
N GLN A 13 17.26 2.68 -5.93
CA GLN A 13 18.44 3.32 -6.55
C GLN A 13 18.12 3.88 -7.93
N LYS A 14 17.12 3.32 -8.61
CA LYS A 14 16.71 3.73 -9.96
C LYS A 14 15.50 4.65 -9.96
N GLU A 15 14.69 4.58 -8.90
CA GLU A 15 13.43 5.29 -8.81
C GLU A 15 13.39 6.19 -7.58
N LYS A 16 12.88 7.41 -7.76
CA LYS A 16 12.68 8.35 -6.67
C LYS A 16 11.29 8.12 -6.08
N LEU A 17 11.25 7.73 -4.82
CA LEU A 17 10.01 7.54 -4.09
C LEU A 17 9.28 8.87 -3.84
N LEU A 18 8.00 8.94 -4.21
CA LEU A 18 7.16 10.12 -4.05
C LEU A 18 6.13 9.94 -2.94
N GLN A 19 5.30 8.91 -2.98
CA GLN A 19 4.26 8.67 -1.97
C GLN A 19 4.22 7.19 -1.57
N LEU A 20 3.77 6.95 -0.34
CA LEU A 20 3.57 5.63 0.21
C LEU A 20 2.20 5.53 0.84
N TYR A 21 1.51 4.45 0.52
CA TYR A 21 0.26 4.10 1.17
C TYR A 21 0.39 2.71 1.76
N GLN A 22 -0.36 2.47 2.83
CA GLN A 22 -0.42 1.18 3.49
C GLN A 22 -1.86 0.83 3.83
N SER A 23 -2.20 -0.46 3.81
CA SER A 23 -3.52 -0.90 4.23
C SER A 23 -3.72 -0.75 5.74
N LEU A 24 -4.87 -0.20 6.13
CA LEU A 24 -5.35 -0.09 7.51
C LEU A 24 -5.85 -1.42 8.06
N ASN A 25 -6.34 -2.27 7.18
CA ASN A 25 -6.85 -3.59 7.48
C ASN A 25 -6.00 -4.68 6.82
N GLN A 26 -6.27 -5.93 7.21
CA GLN A 26 -5.56 -7.12 6.75
C GLN A 26 -6.59 -8.20 6.36
N PRO A 27 -7.21 -8.10 5.18
CA PRO A 27 -8.12 -9.13 4.68
C PRO A 27 -7.39 -10.47 4.52
N VAL A 28 -8.18 -11.55 4.58
CA VAL A 28 -7.68 -12.92 4.38
C VAL A 28 -7.84 -13.28 2.91
N LEU A 29 -6.71 -13.51 2.23
CA LEU A 29 -6.65 -13.78 0.80
C LEU A 29 -5.78 -15.03 0.55
N SER A 30 -6.07 -15.75 -0.52
CA SER A 30 -5.19 -16.82 -0.98
C SER A 30 -4.15 -16.22 -1.95
N PRO A 31 -2.84 -16.37 -1.69
CA PRO A 31 -1.80 -15.78 -2.53
C PRO A 31 -1.79 -16.36 -3.96
N GLU A 32 -2.08 -17.66 -4.10
CA GLU A 32 -2.22 -18.33 -5.39
C GLU A 32 -3.33 -19.38 -5.32
N PRO A 33 -3.98 -19.71 -6.45
CA PRO A 33 -4.98 -20.78 -6.49
C PRO A 33 -4.43 -22.10 -5.92
N GLY A 34 -5.08 -22.61 -4.87
CA GLY A 34 -4.69 -23.87 -4.22
C GLY A 34 -3.81 -23.70 -2.98
N LEU A 35 -3.35 -22.49 -2.66
CA LEU A 35 -2.67 -22.19 -1.39
C LEU A 35 -3.69 -21.81 -0.29
N PRO A 36 -3.36 -22.07 0.99
CA PRO A 36 -4.21 -21.65 2.10
C PRO A 36 -4.38 -20.12 2.10
N ALA A 37 -5.55 -19.66 2.55
CA ALA A 37 -5.80 -18.25 2.70
C ALA A 37 -5.08 -17.72 3.94
N GLU A 38 -4.42 -16.57 3.80
CA GLU A 38 -3.57 -15.95 4.82
C GLU A 38 -3.90 -14.46 4.92
N THR A 39 -3.51 -13.83 6.03
CA THR A 39 -3.66 -12.38 6.16
C THR A 39 -2.69 -11.67 5.22
N ALA A 40 -3.23 -10.73 4.45
CA ALA A 40 -2.46 -9.94 3.50
C ALA A 40 -2.37 -8.49 3.95
N GLN A 41 -1.25 -7.83 3.62
CA GLN A 41 -1.08 -6.39 3.78
C GLN A 41 -0.78 -5.75 2.43
N ALA A 42 -1.54 -4.71 2.07
CA ALA A 42 -1.36 -3.99 0.82
C ALA A 42 -0.53 -2.72 1.00
N TYR A 43 0.20 -2.34 -0.05
CA TYR A 43 1.01 -1.13 -0.11
C TYR A 43 0.84 -0.48 -1.48
N PHE A 44 0.71 0.84 -1.53
CA PHE A 44 0.94 1.59 -2.76
C PHE A 44 2.27 2.32 -2.68
N ILE A 45 2.98 2.31 -3.80
CA ILE A 45 4.27 2.97 -3.93
C ILE A 45 4.22 3.78 -5.21
N LEU A 46 4.14 5.10 -5.07
CA LEU A 46 4.25 6.02 -6.19
C LEU A 46 5.71 6.44 -6.33
N SER A 47 6.29 6.20 -7.49
CA SER A 47 7.68 6.56 -7.77
C SER A 47 7.83 7.31 -9.09
N LEU A 48 8.93 8.05 -9.20
CA LEU A 48 9.38 8.68 -10.43
C LEU A 48 10.55 7.87 -10.99
N GLY A 49 10.34 7.29 -12.17
CA GLY A 49 11.35 6.50 -12.88
C GLY A 49 12.38 7.33 -13.65
N GLN A 50 13.33 6.65 -14.27
CA GLN A 50 14.29 7.29 -15.17
C GLN A 50 13.56 7.77 -16.44
N GLY A 51 13.55 9.09 -16.67
CA GLY A 51 12.77 9.73 -17.73
C GLY A 51 11.57 10.54 -17.26
N GLU A 52 11.49 10.85 -15.96
CA GLU A 52 10.45 11.71 -15.35
C GLU A 52 9.01 11.20 -15.53
N LYS A 53 8.85 9.90 -15.78
CA LYS A 53 7.55 9.25 -15.80
C LYS A 53 7.21 8.65 -14.46
N LEU A 54 5.94 8.75 -14.08
CA LEU A 54 5.42 8.18 -12.85
C LEU A 54 5.10 6.70 -13.05
N HIS A 55 5.32 5.94 -11.99
CA HIS A 55 4.90 4.56 -11.87
C HIS A 55 4.20 4.36 -10.54
N LEU A 56 3.10 3.61 -10.55
CA LEU A 56 2.39 3.20 -9.37
C LEU A 56 2.54 1.68 -9.21
N TYR A 57 3.00 1.28 -8.04
CA TYR A 57 3.10 -0.12 -7.67
C TYR A 57 2.08 -0.47 -6.61
N ILE A 58 1.48 -1.66 -6.75
CA ILE A 58 0.57 -2.25 -5.78
C ILE A 58 1.21 -3.52 -5.24
N GLY A 59 1.63 -3.49 -3.99
CA GLY A 59 2.28 -4.63 -3.35
C GLY A 59 1.34 -5.35 -2.39
N LEU A 60 1.18 -6.66 -2.53
CA LEU A 60 0.51 -7.54 -1.56
C LEU A 60 1.55 -8.41 -0.85
N CYS A 61 1.64 -8.28 0.47
CA CYS A 61 2.56 -9.04 1.30
C CYS A 61 1.79 -10.01 2.20
N PHE A 62 2.12 -11.30 2.11
CA PHE A 62 1.59 -12.37 2.94
C PHE A 62 2.67 -12.76 3.94
N LEU A 63 2.47 -12.38 5.19
CA LEU A 63 3.54 -12.45 6.20
C LEU A 63 3.84 -13.89 6.64
N ASP A 64 2.82 -14.76 6.65
CA ASP A 64 2.96 -16.14 7.14
C ASP A 64 3.75 -17.01 6.15
N SER A 65 3.42 -16.94 4.86
CA SER A 65 4.11 -17.65 3.77
C SER A 65 5.35 -16.93 3.22
N SER A 66 5.65 -15.70 3.68
CA SER A 66 6.67 -14.83 3.07
C SER A 66 6.43 -14.53 1.58
N HIS A 67 5.20 -14.71 1.10
CA HIS A 67 4.83 -14.49 -0.29
C HIS A 67 4.65 -12.99 -0.56
N ARG A 68 5.17 -12.50 -1.69
CA ARG A 68 5.03 -11.11 -2.10
C ARG A 68 4.60 -11.05 -3.56
N ILE A 69 3.55 -10.30 -3.82
CA ILE A 69 3.04 -10.03 -5.16
C ILE A 69 3.17 -8.54 -5.38
N LEU A 70 3.76 -8.13 -6.50
CA LEU A 70 3.90 -6.73 -6.86
C LEU A 70 3.29 -6.52 -8.22
N TYR A 71 2.31 -5.63 -8.32
CA TYR A 71 1.80 -5.15 -9.59
C TYR A 71 2.39 -3.78 -9.89
N LYS A 72 2.58 -3.48 -11.17
CA LYS A 72 3.14 -2.22 -11.66
C LYS A 72 2.21 -1.66 -12.74
N SER A 73 1.95 -0.36 -12.69
CA SER A 73 1.25 0.35 -13.76
C SER A 73 2.17 0.60 -14.95
N GLU A 74 1.57 0.86 -16.11
CA GLU A 74 2.28 1.55 -17.19
C GLU A 74 2.81 2.92 -16.71
N ALA A 75 3.76 3.48 -17.46
CA ALA A 75 4.32 4.78 -17.16
C ALA A 75 3.30 5.88 -17.50
N PHE A 76 2.98 6.75 -16.53
CA PHE A 76 1.99 7.81 -16.71
C PHE A 76 2.54 9.19 -16.35
N SER A 77 1.82 10.24 -16.74
CA SER A 77 2.14 11.65 -16.47
C SER A 77 1.52 12.14 -15.16
N ASP A 78 1.99 13.29 -14.65
CA ASP A 78 1.45 13.87 -13.41
C ASP A 78 -0.06 14.16 -13.49
N GLU A 79 -0.54 14.55 -14.67
CA GLU A 79 -1.97 14.81 -14.93
C GLU A 79 -2.84 13.55 -14.77
N GLU A 80 -2.27 12.37 -15.02
CA GLU A 80 -2.95 11.08 -14.93
C GLU A 80 -2.85 10.46 -13.52
N MET A 81 -2.04 11.03 -12.63
CA MET A 81 -1.75 10.50 -11.31
C MET A 81 -3.02 10.23 -10.50
N VAL A 82 -3.95 11.19 -10.46
CA VAL A 82 -5.20 11.06 -9.69
C VAL A 82 -6.03 9.89 -10.21
N ASN A 83 -6.13 9.73 -11.53
CA ASN A 83 -6.90 8.64 -12.14
C ASN A 83 -6.24 7.28 -11.83
N CYS A 84 -4.91 7.20 -11.91
CA CYS A 84 -4.18 5.97 -11.56
C CYS A 84 -4.33 5.60 -10.08
N LEU A 85 -4.35 6.58 -9.17
CA LEU A 85 -4.59 6.31 -7.74
C LEU A 85 -6.01 5.80 -7.50
N VAL A 86 -7.02 6.40 -8.14
CA VAL A 86 -8.42 5.93 -8.04
C VAL A 86 -8.56 4.50 -8.60
N GLU A 87 -7.88 4.18 -9.71
CA GLU A 87 -7.85 2.83 -10.26
C GLU A 87 -7.21 1.85 -9.28
N ALA A 88 -6.08 2.22 -8.66
CA ALA A 88 -5.40 1.39 -7.66
C ALA A 88 -6.26 1.15 -6.42
N GLU A 89 -6.90 2.20 -5.89
CA GLU A 89 -7.82 2.11 -4.75
C GLU A 89 -9.00 1.20 -5.06
N SER A 90 -9.56 1.31 -6.26
CA SER A 90 -10.64 0.42 -6.70
C SER A 90 -10.16 -1.03 -6.78
N PHE A 91 -8.99 -1.26 -7.38
CA PHE A 91 -8.39 -2.59 -7.54
C PHE A 91 -8.17 -3.32 -6.20
N VAL A 92 -7.58 -2.65 -5.20
CA VAL A 92 -7.38 -3.28 -3.88
C VAL A 92 -8.66 -3.24 -3.03
N GLY A 93 -9.56 -2.28 -3.28
CA GLY A 93 -10.86 -2.20 -2.63
C GLY A 93 -11.75 -3.40 -2.97
N GLU A 94 -11.70 -3.89 -4.21
CA GLU A 94 -12.35 -5.14 -4.62
C GLU A 94 -11.82 -6.37 -3.86
N MET A 95 -10.54 -6.34 -3.47
CA MET A 95 -9.93 -7.36 -2.60
C MET A 95 -10.21 -7.14 -1.11
N GLY A 96 -10.91 -6.06 -0.76
CA GLY A 96 -11.32 -5.73 0.60
C GLY A 96 -10.30 -4.92 1.40
N PHE A 97 -9.27 -4.35 0.77
CA PHE A 97 -8.33 -3.46 1.45
C PHE A 97 -8.87 -2.04 1.60
N MET A 98 -8.47 -1.38 2.69
CA MET A 98 -8.64 0.04 2.92
C MET A 98 -7.26 0.68 3.03
N MET A 99 -6.95 1.64 2.18
CA MET A 99 -5.63 2.27 2.10
C MET A 99 -5.59 3.60 2.87
N ASP A 100 -4.42 3.94 3.41
CA ASP A 100 -4.15 5.22 4.07
C ASP A 100 -2.80 5.76 3.58
N ASP A 101 -2.74 7.07 3.38
CA ASP A 101 -1.50 7.77 3.02
C ASP A 101 -0.59 7.86 4.25
N LEU A 102 0.66 7.44 4.09
CA LEU A 102 1.67 7.54 5.15
C LEU A 102 2.29 8.95 5.24
N HIS A 103 1.89 9.87 4.35
CA HIS A 103 2.39 11.25 4.26
C HIS A 103 3.92 11.30 4.19
N PHE A 104 4.47 10.45 3.31
CA PHE A 104 5.92 10.22 3.20
C PHE A 104 6.73 11.51 2.97
N GLN A 105 6.19 12.49 2.24
CA GLN A 105 6.89 13.76 1.98
C GLN A 105 6.86 14.75 3.15
N ASP A 106 5.90 14.60 4.07
CA ASP A 106 5.73 15.51 5.21
C ASP A 106 6.44 15.00 6.46
N GLY A 107 6.72 13.69 6.54
CA GLY A 107 7.47 13.09 7.63
C GLY A 107 8.90 13.65 7.76
N SER A 108 9.44 13.61 8.98
CA SER A 108 10.85 13.84 9.28
C SER A 108 11.76 12.81 8.60
N GLU A 109 13.07 13.07 8.53
CA GLU A 109 14.02 12.12 7.94
C GLU A 109 14.00 10.75 8.67
N ALA A 110 13.83 10.77 9.99
CA ALA A 110 13.70 9.56 10.80
C ALA A 110 12.45 8.77 10.43
N GLU A 111 11.30 9.44 10.30
CA GLU A 111 10.03 8.81 9.91
C GLU A 111 10.09 8.25 8.49
N ARG A 112 10.69 8.98 7.54
CA ARG A 112 10.88 8.49 6.17
C ARG A 112 11.77 7.25 6.11
N ARG A 113 12.84 7.24 6.91
CA ARG A 113 13.73 6.07 7.03
C ARG A 113 12.97 4.88 7.59
N GLU A 114 12.13 5.12 8.58
CA GLU A 114 11.30 4.10 9.22
C GLU A 114 10.23 3.53 8.29
N MET A 115 9.52 4.39 7.53
CA MET A 115 8.58 3.97 6.50
C MET A 115 9.25 3.12 5.42
N LYS A 116 10.48 3.46 5.02
CA LYS A 116 11.26 2.63 4.08
C LYS A 116 11.67 1.30 4.71
N ARG A 117 12.12 1.30 5.97
CA ARG A 117 12.55 0.09 6.68
C ARG A 117 11.40 -0.92 6.85
N THR A 118 10.19 -0.41 7.05
CA THR A 118 9.01 -1.24 7.35
C THR A 118 8.22 -1.67 6.12
N ASN A 119 8.62 -1.24 4.92
CA ASN A 119 7.98 -1.65 3.68
C ASN A 119 8.68 -2.86 3.05
N PRO A 120 8.00 -4.01 2.87
CA PRO A 120 8.60 -5.25 2.39
C PRO A 120 9.06 -5.20 0.94
N PHE A 121 8.58 -4.26 0.12
CA PHE A 121 8.89 -4.18 -1.30
C PHE A 121 10.16 -3.40 -1.61
N PHE A 122 10.84 -2.82 -0.60
CA PHE A 122 12.17 -2.20 -0.79
C PHE A 122 13.33 -3.15 -0.53
N TYR A 123 13.02 -4.41 -0.25
CA TYR A 123 14.00 -5.46 -0.03
C TYR A 123 13.94 -6.45 -1.17
N ARG A 124 15.10 -6.81 -1.73
CA ARG A 124 15.18 -7.84 -2.77
C ARG A 124 14.66 -9.18 -2.24
N GLU A 125 15.15 -9.58 -1.06
CA GLU A 125 14.76 -10.82 -0.39
C GLU A 125 13.82 -10.56 0.79
N HIS A 126 12.83 -11.43 1.01
CA HIS A 126 11.92 -11.29 2.16
C HIS A 126 12.65 -11.47 3.50
N SER A 127 13.70 -12.30 3.54
CA SER A 127 14.53 -12.48 4.72
C SER A 127 15.19 -11.18 5.19
N GLN A 128 15.66 -10.34 4.27
CA GLN A 128 16.26 -9.03 4.58
C GLN A 128 15.25 -8.08 5.22
N PHE A 129 14.01 -8.10 4.73
CA PHE A 129 12.91 -7.35 5.34
C PHE A 129 12.66 -7.83 6.78
N LEU A 130 12.57 -9.14 6.99
CA LEU A 130 12.40 -9.69 8.33
C LEU A 130 13.58 -9.32 9.24
N GLU A 131 14.82 -9.39 8.77
CA GLU A 131 15.99 -8.96 9.57
C GLU A 131 15.95 -7.49 9.96
N ALA A 132 15.40 -6.64 9.08
CA ALA A 132 15.24 -5.22 9.35
C ALA A 132 14.19 -4.93 10.43
N LEU A 133 13.20 -5.80 10.64
CA LEU A 133 12.16 -5.63 11.68
C LEU A 133 12.67 -5.99 13.08
N THR A 134 12.27 -5.20 14.08
CA THR A 134 12.48 -5.52 15.49
C THR A 134 11.65 -6.73 15.92
N ARG A 135 12.02 -7.35 17.05
CA ARG A 135 11.28 -8.51 17.59
C ARG A 135 9.81 -8.18 17.90
N GLN A 136 9.54 -6.96 18.38
CA GLN A 136 8.17 -6.51 18.68
C GLN A 136 7.37 -6.31 17.39
N GLU A 137 7.96 -5.72 16.36
CA GLU A 137 7.27 -5.52 15.06
C GLU A 137 6.97 -6.83 14.35
N LYS A 138 7.88 -7.81 14.43
CA LYS A 138 7.62 -9.17 13.94
C LYS A 138 6.42 -9.77 14.66
N ALA A 139 6.38 -9.66 15.98
CA ALA A 139 5.27 -10.18 16.76
C ALA A 139 3.97 -9.46 16.39
N GLU A 140 3.93 -8.13 16.31
CA GLU A 140 2.70 -7.39 15.97
C GLU A 140 2.20 -7.67 14.55
N LYS A 141 3.09 -7.82 13.58
CA LYS A 141 2.73 -8.12 12.19
C LYS A 141 2.20 -9.55 12.01
N VAL A 142 2.72 -10.52 12.78
CA VAL A 142 2.25 -11.91 12.78
C VAL A 142 1.01 -12.12 13.68
N SER A 143 0.85 -11.31 14.74
CA SER A 143 -0.23 -11.48 15.73
C SER A 143 -1.56 -10.83 15.34
N LYS A 144 -1.60 -9.94 14.34
CA LYS A 144 -2.84 -9.29 13.88
C LYS A 144 -3.68 -10.21 12.97
N ALA A 145 -3.87 -11.46 13.37
CA ALA A 145 -5.06 -12.22 13.03
C ALA A 145 -6.27 -11.60 13.77
N PRO A 146 -7.50 -11.68 13.24
CA PRO A 146 -8.51 -10.63 13.39
C PRO A 146 -9.02 -10.52 14.82
N LEU A 147 -8.72 -9.40 15.49
CA LEU A 147 -9.41 -8.98 16.69
C LEU A 147 -10.10 -7.63 16.42
N THR A 148 -11.39 -7.77 16.13
CA THR A 148 -12.47 -6.93 16.66
C THR A 148 -12.49 -5.46 16.25
N GLN A 149 -13.52 -5.13 15.45
CA GLN A 149 -14.19 -3.84 15.35
C GLN A 149 -13.79 -2.84 16.44
N ARG A 150 -12.85 -1.94 16.12
CA ARG A 150 -12.78 -0.65 16.81
C ARG A 150 -13.67 0.32 16.05
N GLN A 151 -14.84 0.54 16.63
CA GLN A 151 -15.70 1.66 16.31
C GLN A 151 -14.91 2.98 16.43
N THR A 152 -14.45 3.51 15.30
CA THR A 152 -14.25 4.95 15.10
C THR A 152 -14.83 5.34 13.75
N GLY A 153 -16.03 4.84 13.46
CA GLY A 153 -16.76 5.06 12.20
C GLY A 153 -17.56 6.35 12.14
N SER A 154 -17.39 7.31 13.07
CA SER A 154 -18.29 8.48 13.13
C SER A 154 -17.64 9.83 12.80
N GLN A 155 -16.35 9.90 12.48
CA GLN A 155 -15.69 11.20 12.19
C GLN A 155 -15.16 11.37 10.77
N LYS A 156 -14.96 10.31 9.99
CA LYS A 156 -14.48 10.45 8.59
C LYS A 156 -15.60 10.54 7.55
N TYR A 157 -16.83 10.12 7.88
CA TYR A 157 -17.99 10.24 6.98
C TYR A 157 -18.68 11.60 7.01
N SER A 158 -18.38 12.48 7.97
CA SER A 158 -18.95 13.83 8.01
C SER A 158 -18.37 14.73 6.90
N PHE A 159 -17.08 14.61 6.59
CA PHE A 159 -16.43 15.50 5.60
C PHE A 159 -16.92 15.23 4.17
N PHE A 160 -17.06 13.95 3.78
CA PHE A 160 -17.57 13.59 2.45
C PHE A 160 -19.05 13.90 2.26
N LEU A 161 -19.90 13.69 3.28
CA LEU A 161 -21.32 14.00 3.20
C LEU A 161 -21.60 15.50 3.25
N GLU A 162 -20.85 16.29 4.05
CA GLU A 162 -20.99 17.74 4.05
C GLU A 162 -20.62 18.35 2.70
N HIS A 163 -19.61 17.83 2.02
CA HIS A 163 -19.22 18.35 0.70
C HIS A 163 -20.25 18.00 -0.39
N TYR A 164 -20.81 16.78 -0.34
CA TYR A 164 -21.83 16.35 -1.31
C TYR A 164 -23.16 17.11 -1.15
N VAL A 165 -23.59 17.37 0.09
CA VAL A 165 -24.80 18.15 0.37
C VAL A 165 -24.61 19.62 -0.04
N ARG A 166 -23.42 20.20 0.14
CA ARG A 166 -23.11 21.57 -0.30
C ARG A 166 -23.12 21.73 -1.82
N MET A 167 -22.67 20.72 -2.57
CA MET A 167 -22.72 20.76 -4.03
C MET A 167 -24.14 20.61 -4.59
N LEU A 168 -25.00 19.81 -3.95
CA LEU A 168 -26.39 19.63 -4.38
C LEU A 168 -27.31 20.80 -4.02
N SER A 169 -26.91 21.67 -3.10
CA SER A 169 -27.70 22.86 -2.71
C SER A 169 -27.33 24.13 -3.49
N MET A 170 -26.41 24.05 -4.45
CA MET A 170 -26.08 25.12 -5.40
C MET A 170 -26.59 24.85 -6.83
N LEU A 171 -27.37 23.78 -7.03
CA LEU A 171 -28.19 23.50 -8.22
C LEU A 171 -29.65 23.83 -7.94
#